data_AF-A0A8J6MLW2-F1
#
_entry.id   AF-A0A8J6MLW2-F1
#
_cell.length_a   1.000
_cell.length_b   1.000
_cell.length_c   1.000
_cell.angle_alpha   90.00
_cell.angle_beta   90.00
_cell.angle_gamma   90.00
#
_symmetry.space_group_name_H-M   'P 1'
#
loop_
_entity.id
_entity.type
_entity.pdbx_description
1 polymer ?
#
loop_
_entity_poly.entity_id
_entity_poly.type
_entity_poly.pdbx_seq_one_letter_code
_entity_poly.pdbx_strand_id
1 'polypeptide(L)'
;MKKSILSALVVLGLAGSVAYVQAAPSANEAAFAAADAVFATRDVGADAGLVNTLAARAAYQAIVNHGAKDADLVRAVTGVARTYYYQGEVILGKTTDTEKKARKALFNDCWSKAVEQMSPAKTGTQEPAYYYFRATCMAHEAEVSSTLENLLALPKLLATFTDGFKAPGADTFEGGGLGRVQAAVRGNVAAKGLPGGLFNPTAALTLIDTSINSQGEPLGALFCENYYRKAITLALIPSRTPEAKALTAQTITDFTGYLADGTLLPESIRAETKHCVAEAQAQAFGASL
;
A
#
# COMPACT_ATOMS: atom_id res chain seq x y z
N MET A 1 39.65 17.00 -9.17
CA MET A 1 39.26 16.11 -10.28
C MET A 1 39.98 14.77 -10.14
N LYS A 2 39.35 13.77 -9.51
CA LYS A 2 39.73 12.36 -9.63
C LYS A 2 38.44 11.56 -9.65
N LYS A 3 38.14 10.98 -10.81
CA LYS A 3 36.94 10.18 -11.09
C LYS A 3 37.10 8.83 -10.41
N SER A 4 36.14 8.45 -9.56
CA SER A 4 36.02 7.11 -9.02
C SER A 4 35.15 6.28 -9.97
N ILE A 5 35.73 5.17 -10.42
CA ILE A 5 35.15 4.21 -11.35
C ILE A 5 34.11 3.38 -10.60
N LEU A 6 32.84 3.48 -10.99
CA LEU A 6 31.80 2.51 -10.64
C LEU A 6 32.09 1.22 -11.42
N SER A 7 32.45 0.15 -10.72
CA SER A 7 32.43 -1.19 -11.27
C SER A 7 30.98 -1.69 -11.32
N ALA A 8 30.39 -1.67 -12.52
CA ALA A 8 29.15 -2.38 -12.81
C ALA A 8 29.45 -3.88 -12.86
N LEU A 9 28.95 -4.62 -11.85
CA LEU A 9 28.93 -6.08 -11.88
C LEU A 9 27.68 -6.51 -12.68
N VAL A 10 27.89 -6.89 -13.94
CA VAL A 10 26.87 -7.55 -14.76
C VAL A 10 26.81 -9.00 -14.31
N VAL A 11 25.79 -9.34 -13.49
CA VAL A 11 25.44 -10.72 -13.19
C VAL A 11 24.60 -11.25 -14.36
N LEU A 12 25.23 -12.03 -15.23
CA LEU A 12 24.55 -12.86 -16.23
C LEU A 12 23.86 -14.03 -15.50
N GLY A 13 22.60 -13.81 -15.09
CA GLY A 13 21.71 -14.88 -14.64
C GLY A 13 21.16 -15.65 -15.85
N LEU A 14 21.34 -16.97 -15.84
CA LEU A 14 20.69 -17.90 -16.75
C LEU A 14 19.16 -17.73 -16.67
N ALA A 15 18.56 -17.23 -17.75
CA ALA A 15 17.11 -17.18 -17.91
C ALA A 15 16.56 -18.60 -18.07
N GLY A 16 16.13 -19.21 -16.97
CA GLY A 16 15.20 -20.32 -17.01
C GLY A 16 13.86 -19.78 -17.49
N SER A 17 13.45 -20.15 -18.71
CA SER A 17 12.14 -19.84 -19.26
C SER A 17 11.07 -20.56 -18.42
N VAL A 18 10.55 -19.87 -17.41
CA VAL A 18 9.29 -20.26 -16.78
C VAL A 18 8.22 -20.08 -17.85
N ALA A 19 7.68 -21.18 -18.34
CA ALA A 19 6.52 -21.15 -19.22
C ALA A 19 5.37 -20.50 -18.44
N TYR A 20 5.12 -19.21 -18.74
CA TYR A 20 3.93 -18.52 -18.28
C TYR A 20 2.72 -19.25 -18.87
N VAL A 21 2.03 -20.02 -18.04
CA VAL A 21 0.68 -20.47 -18.35
C VAL A 21 -0.15 -19.19 -18.47
N GLN A 22 -0.43 -18.76 -19.70
CA GLN A 22 -1.41 -17.70 -19.94
C GLN A 22 -2.73 -18.20 -19.36
N ALA A 23 -3.14 -17.61 -18.23
CA ALA A 23 -4.45 -17.85 -17.67
C ALA A 23 -5.50 -17.55 -18.74
N ALA A 24 -6.49 -18.43 -18.89
CA ALA A 24 -7.62 -18.18 -19.76
C ALA A 24 -8.24 -16.82 -19.41
N PRO A 25 -8.67 -16.01 -20.40
CA PRO A 25 -9.28 -14.72 -20.12
C PRO A 25 -10.45 -14.89 -19.16
N SER A 26 -10.52 -14.01 -18.16
CA SER A 26 -11.56 -14.07 -17.14
C SER A 26 -12.95 -13.99 -17.76
N ALA A 27 -13.94 -14.69 -17.18
CA ALA A 27 -15.33 -14.59 -17.61
C ALA A 27 -15.88 -13.14 -17.49
N ASN A 28 -15.18 -12.30 -16.72
CA ASN A 28 -15.54 -10.94 -16.38
C ASN A 28 -14.60 -9.88 -17.01
N GLU A 29 -13.78 -10.21 -18.00
CA GLU A 29 -12.69 -9.31 -18.44
C GLU A 29 -13.20 -7.95 -18.90
N ALA A 30 -14.32 -7.91 -19.64
CA ALA A 30 -14.94 -6.65 -20.06
C ALA A 30 -15.48 -5.83 -18.87
N ALA A 31 -16.01 -6.49 -17.84
CA ALA A 31 -16.49 -5.82 -16.63
C ALA A 31 -15.32 -5.26 -15.81
N PHE A 32 -14.21 -6.01 -15.72
CA PHE A 32 -12.98 -5.50 -15.11
C PHE A 32 -12.41 -4.32 -15.88
N ALA A 33 -12.28 -4.42 -17.21
CA ALA A 33 -11.77 -3.32 -18.03
C ALA A 33 -12.61 -2.04 -17.84
N ALA A 34 -13.93 -2.16 -17.74
CA ALA A 34 -14.81 -1.03 -17.44
C ALA A 34 -14.59 -0.45 -16.03
N ALA A 35 -14.48 -1.30 -15.01
CA ALA A 35 -14.20 -0.87 -13.64
C ALA A 35 -12.82 -0.19 -13.51
N ASP A 36 -11.80 -0.80 -14.11
CA ASP A 36 -10.42 -0.31 -14.15
C ASP A 36 -10.35 1.05 -14.87
N ALA A 37 -11.05 1.22 -15.99
CA ALA A 37 -11.10 2.48 -16.73
C ALA A 37 -11.74 3.62 -15.91
N VAL A 38 -12.81 3.33 -15.16
CA VAL A 38 -13.42 4.32 -14.24
C VAL A 38 -12.42 4.66 -13.13
N PHE A 39 -11.80 3.67 -12.51
CA PHE A 39 -10.87 3.88 -11.40
C PHE A 39 -9.58 4.59 -11.81
N ALA A 40 -9.11 4.42 -13.05
CA ALA A 40 -7.97 5.14 -13.60
C ALA A 40 -8.18 6.67 -13.56
N THR A 41 -9.43 7.14 -13.62
CA THR A 41 -9.77 8.57 -13.57
C THR A 41 -10.04 9.09 -12.16
N ARG A 42 -9.60 8.40 -11.11
CA ARG A 42 -9.87 8.76 -9.70
C ARG A 42 -9.21 10.07 -9.24
N ASP A 43 -8.15 10.53 -9.90
CA ASP A 43 -7.35 11.68 -9.46
C ASP A 43 -7.68 13.02 -10.14
N VAL A 44 -8.84 13.10 -10.80
CA VAL A 44 -9.36 14.28 -11.52
C VAL A 44 -9.96 15.37 -10.60
N GLY A 45 -9.42 15.53 -9.39
CA GLY A 45 -9.90 16.45 -8.35
C GLY A 45 -10.79 15.78 -7.30
N ALA A 46 -11.09 16.47 -6.18
CA ALA A 46 -11.75 15.86 -5.03
C ALA A 46 -13.18 15.36 -5.32
N ASP A 47 -14.04 16.21 -5.88
CA ASP A 47 -15.45 15.87 -6.12
C ASP A 47 -15.61 14.82 -7.23
N ALA A 48 -15.00 15.05 -8.38
CA ALA A 48 -15.03 14.11 -9.50
C ALA A 48 -14.27 12.81 -9.18
N GLY A 49 -13.18 12.91 -8.43
CA GLY A 49 -12.44 11.75 -7.94
C GLY A 49 -13.26 10.89 -6.98
N LEU A 50 -14.08 11.49 -6.12
CA LEU A 50 -15.00 10.75 -5.25
C LEU A 50 -16.06 10.01 -6.08
N VAL A 51 -16.68 10.69 -7.04
CA VAL A 51 -17.68 10.08 -7.93
C VAL A 51 -17.08 8.87 -8.66
N ASN A 52 -15.90 9.03 -9.26
CA ASN A 52 -15.22 7.96 -9.99
C ASN A 52 -14.81 6.81 -9.06
N THR A 53 -14.32 7.11 -7.86
CA THR A 53 -13.96 6.10 -6.86
C THR A 53 -15.17 5.28 -6.42
N LEU A 54 -16.32 5.92 -6.18
CA LEU A 54 -17.55 5.23 -5.78
C LEU A 54 -18.15 4.43 -6.95
N ALA A 55 -18.11 4.96 -8.18
CA ALA A 55 -18.57 4.25 -9.37
C ALA A 55 -17.73 3.00 -9.65
N ALA A 56 -16.40 3.10 -9.56
CA ALA A 56 -15.50 1.95 -9.66
C ALA A 56 -15.77 0.92 -8.57
N ARG A 57 -15.96 1.36 -7.31
CA ARG A 57 -16.32 0.46 -6.20
C ARG A 57 -17.58 -0.33 -6.53
N ALA A 58 -18.63 0.34 -6.98
CA ALA A 58 -19.88 -0.31 -7.34
C ALA A 58 -19.69 -1.33 -8.48
N ALA A 59 -18.87 -1.02 -9.48
CA ALA A 59 -18.57 -1.92 -10.59
C ALA A 59 -17.82 -3.18 -10.13
N TYR A 60 -16.77 -3.06 -9.31
CA TYR A 60 -16.09 -4.23 -8.74
C TYR A 60 -17.00 -5.04 -7.81
N GLN A 61 -17.82 -4.36 -6.99
CA GLN A 61 -18.77 -5.02 -6.10
C GLN A 61 -19.82 -5.82 -6.89
N ALA A 62 -20.24 -5.35 -8.07
CA ALA A 62 -21.15 -6.07 -8.95
C ALA A 62 -20.52 -7.38 -9.44
N ILE A 63 -19.23 -7.39 -9.78
CA ILE A 63 -18.49 -8.61 -10.16
C ILE A 63 -18.47 -9.61 -8.99
N VAL A 64 -18.20 -9.15 -7.76
CA VAL A 64 -18.28 -10.00 -6.56
C VAL A 64 -19.69 -10.57 -6.37
N ASN A 65 -20.71 -9.72 -6.48
CA ASN A 65 -22.12 -10.09 -6.26
C ASN A 65 -22.67 -11.03 -7.34
N HIS A 66 -22.10 -11.02 -8.55
CA HIS A 66 -22.41 -11.98 -9.61
C HIS A 66 -21.71 -13.34 -9.42
N GLY A 67 -21.02 -13.54 -8.29
CA GLY A 67 -20.46 -14.83 -7.91
C GLY A 67 -19.09 -15.11 -8.52
N ALA A 68 -18.27 -14.08 -8.72
CA ALA A 68 -16.86 -14.25 -9.05
C ALA A 68 -16.16 -15.23 -8.08
N LYS A 69 -15.25 -16.04 -8.61
CA LYS A 69 -14.48 -17.05 -7.86
C LYS A 69 -12.99 -16.90 -8.13
N ASP A 70 -12.19 -17.55 -7.29
CA ASP A 70 -10.75 -17.70 -7.49
C ASP A 70 -10.06 -16.36 -7.82
N ALA A 71 -9.29 -16.30 -8.91
CA ALA A 71 -8.57 -15.11 -9.34
C ALA A 71 -9.49 -13.89 -9.62
N ASP A 72 -10.70 -14.11 -10.16
CA ASP A 72 -11.66 -13.04 -10.41
C ASP A 72 -12.17 -12.46 -9.08
N LEU A 73 -12.43 -13.31 -8.09
CA LEU A 73 -12.83 -12.84 -6.76
C LEU A 73 -11.72 -12.00 -6.14
N VAL A 74 -10.47 -12.47 -6.18
CA VAL A 74 -9.32 -11.74 -5.64
C VAL A 74 -9.13 -10.40 -6.35
N ARG A 75 -9.21 -10.36 -7.69
CA ARG A 75 -9.10 -9.12 -8.48
C ARG A 75 -10.22 -8.14 -8.14
N ALA A 76 -11.47 -8.60 -8.06
CA ALA A 76 -12.62 -7.75 -7.77
C ALA A 76 -12.56 -7.20 -6.33
N VAL A 77 -12.26 -8.02 -5.33
CA VAL A 77 -12.13 -7.56 -3.94
C VAL A 77 -10.93 -6.64 -3.76
N THR A 78 -9.82 -6.88 -4.46
CA THR A 78 -8.68 -5.96 -4.52
C THR A 78 -9.07 -4.60 -5.09
N GLY A 79 -9.84 -4.57 -6.20
CA GLY A 79 -10.40 -3.34 -6.77
C GLY A 79 -11.28 -2.59 -5.77
N VAL A 80 -12.19 -3.29 -5.09
CA VAL A 80 -12.99 -2.71 -4.00
C VAL A 80 -12.09 -2.12 -2.91
N ALA A 81 -11.12 -2.88 -2.38
CA ALA A 81 -10.24 -2.41 -1.31
C ALA A 81 -9.41 -1.18 -1.70
N ARG A 82 -8.91 -1.11 -2.95
CA ARG A 82 -8.20 0.07 -3.48
C ARG A 82 -9.09 1.31 -3.52
N THR A 83 -10.37 1.16 -3.85
CA THR A 83 -11.30 2.30 -3.79
C THR A 83 -11.53 2.79 -2.37
N TYR A 84 -11.51 1.90 -1.36
CA TYR A 84 -11.58 2.29 0.06
C TYR A 84 -10.33 3.07 0.46
N TYR A 85 -9.15 2.56 0.11
CA TYR A 85 -7.87 3.23 0.35
C TYR A 85 -7.86 4.64 -0.26
N TYR A 86 -8.18 4.76 -1.55
CA TYR A 86 -8.14 6.07 -2.23
C TYR A 86 -9.12 7.08 -1.63
N GLN A 87 -10.36 6.65 -1.35
CA GLN A 87 -11.33 7.53 -0.70
C GLN A 87 -10.86 7.97 0.70
N GLY A 88 -10.30 7.05 1.49
CA GLY A 88 -9.88 7.33 2.85
C GLY A 88 -8.64 8.22 2.92
N GLU A 89 -7.63 7.95 2.10
CA GLU A 89 -6.35 8.66 2.13
C GLU A 89 -6.36 9.97 1.36
N VAL A 90 -6.98 9.99 0.18
CA VAL A 90 -6.83 11.11 -0.76
C VAL A 90 -8.00 12.08 -0.68
N ILE A 91 -9.20 11.58 -0.38
CA ILE A 91 -10.44 12.38 -0.46
C ILE A 91 -10.92 12.81 0.93
N LEU A 92 -10.98 11.89 1.88
CA LEU A 92 -11.40 12.20 3.24
C LEU A 92 -10.24 12.79 4.03
N GLY A 93 -10.47 13.97 4.59
CA GLY A 93 -9.55 14.57 5.56
C GLY A 93 -9.45 13.76 6.86
N LYS A 94 -8.57 14.23 7.74
CA LYS A 94 -8.38 13.70 9.10
C LYS A 94 -8.37 14.80 10.17
N THR A 95 -8.87 15.98 9.83
CA THR A 95 -8.70 17.19 10.65
C THR A 95 -9.88 17.42 11.57
N THR A 96 -11.10 17.21 11.09
CA THR A 96 -12.33 17.39 11.85
C THR A 96 -12.87 16.07 12.40
N ASP A 97 -13.67 16.12 13.46
CA ASP A 97 -14.29 14.91 14.03
C ASP A 97 -15.25 14.23 13.06
N THR A 98 -15.94 14.99 12.22
CA THR A 98 -16.80 14.47 11.15
C THR A 98 -15.99 13.67 10.13
N GLU A 99 -14.87 14.23 9.67
CA GLU A 99 -13.96 13.55 8.75
C GLU A 99 -13.38 12.27 9.36
N LYS A 100 -12.87 12.36 10.60
CA LYS A 100 -12.32 11.21 11.34
C LYS A 100 -13.35 10.10 11.48
N LYS A 101 -14.59 10.44 11.83
CA LYS A 101 -15.70 9.47 11.92
C LYS A 101 -16.01 8.81 10.58
N ALA A 102 -16.05 9.59 9.50
CA ALA A 102 -16.27 9.06 8.15
C ALA A 102 -15.15 8.12 7.70
N ARG A 103 -13.88 8.53 7.90
CA ARG A 103 -12.68 7.75 7.58
C ARG A 103 -12.64 6.45 8.38
N LYS A 104 -12.95 6.51 9.67
CA LYS A 104 -13.06 5.33 10.53
C LYS A 104 -14.10 4.33 10.03
N ALA A 105 -15.32 4.79 9.75
CA ALA A 105 -16.37 3.92 9.23
C ALA A 105 -16.01 3.29 7.88
N LEU A 106 -15.41 4.09 6.98
CA LEU A 106 -14.94 3.65 5.68
C LEU A 106 -13.92 2.50 5.82
N PHE A 107 -12.88 2.68 6.63
CA PHE A 107 -11.85 1.66 6.80
C PHE A 107 -12.34 0.44 7.59
N ASN A 108 -13.25 0.63 8.53
CA ASN A 108 -13.92 -0.47 9.21
C ASN A 108 -14.69 -1.36 8.21
N ASP A 109 -15.47 -0.76 7.32
CA ASP A 109 -16.17 -1.49 6.26
C ASP A 109 -15.19 -2.21 5.31
N CYS A 110 -14.06 -1.57 4.99
CA CYS A 110 -13.02 -2.21 4.18
C CYS A 110 -12.53 -3.53 4.80
N TRP A 111 -11.97 -3.50 6.01
CA TRP A 111 -11.34 -4.70 6.55
C TRP A 111 -12.35 -5.70 7.13
N SER A 112 -13.51 -5.24 7.64
CA SER A 112 -14.47 -6.12 8.33
C SER A 112 -15.55 -6.70 7.42
N LYS A 113 -15.73 -6.16 6.20
CA LYS A 113 -16.77 -6.61 5.25
C LYS A 113 -16.22 -6.87 3.86
N ALA A 114 -15.56 -5.87 3.25
CA ALA A 114 -15.15 -5.96 1.85
C ALA A 114 -14.04 -6.99 1.65
N VAL A 115 -12.94 -6.86 2.38
CA VAL A 115 -11.78 -7.76 2.28
C VAL A 115 -12.10 -9.18 2.78
N GLU A 116 -13.07 -9.33 3.70
CA GLU A 116 -13.50 -10.65 4.20
C GLU A 116 -14.06 -11.56 3.12
N GLN A 117 -14.48 -11.02 1.96
CA GLN A 117 -14.94 -11.83 0.82
C GLN A 117 -13.85 -12.76 0.26
N MET A 118 -12.57 -12.37 0.38
CA MET A 118 -11.41 -13.19 -0.02
C MET A 118 -10.64 -13.76 1.18
N SER A 119 -11.27 -13.85 2.35
CA SER A 119 -10.63 -14.43 3.53
C SER A 119 -10.37 -15.94 3.37
N PRO A 120 -9.32 -16.49 4.01
CA PRO A 120 -9.04 -17.92 3.98
C PRO A 120 -10.21 -18.79 4.45
N ALA A 121 -11.05 -18.27 5.36
CA ALA A 121 -12.25 -18.95 5.80
C ALA A 121 -13.32 -19.11 4.71
N LYS A 122 -13.34 -18.21 3.71
CA LYS A 122 -14.29 -18.26 2.59
C LYS A 122 -13.72 -18.93 1.35
N THR A 123 -12.45 -18.70 1.04
CA THR A 123 -11.83 -19.21 -0.19
C THR A 123 -11.10 -20.53 0.03
N GLY A 124 -10.74 -20.87 1.27
CA GLY A 124 -9.87 -22.00 1.58
C GLY A 124 -8.40 -21.78 1.22
N THR A 125 -8.05 -20.59 0.74
CA THR A 125 -6.70 -20.24 0.27
C THR A 125 -6.07 -19.11 1.08
N GLN A 126 -4.75 -19.13 1.20
CA GLN A 126 -3.98 -18.08 1.86
C GLN A 126 -3.59 -17.01 0.83
N GLU A 127 -4.50 -16.07 0.57
CA GLU A 127 -4.26 -15.00 -0.41
C GLU A 127 -3.42 -13.86 0.20
N PRO A 128 -2.24 -13.51 -0.34
CA PRO A 128 -1.45 -12.40 0.19
C PRO A 128 -2.20 -11.05 0.10
N ALA A 129 -3.05 -10.88 -0.92
CA ALA A 129 -3.91 -9.72 -1.08
C ALA A 129 -4.86 -9.51 0.12
N TYR A 130 -5.44 -10.59 0.65
CA TYR A 130 -6.31 -10.53 1.84
C TYR A 130 -5.58 -9.90 3.02
N TYR A 131 -4.40 -10.42 3.35
CA TYR A 131 -3.63 -9.98 4.50
C TYR A 131 -3.12 -8.56 4.36
N TYR A 132 -2.64 -8.20 3.16
CA TYR A 132 -2.23 -6.84 2.85
C TYR A 132 -3.38 -5.85 3.03
N PHE A 133 -4.49 -6.01 2.30
CA PHE A 133 -5.59 -5.03 2.37
C PHE A 133 -6.26 -4.99 3.73
N ARG A 134 -6.36 -6.13 4.43
CA ARG A 134 -6.87 -6.16 5.80
C ARG A 134 -5.97 -5.37 6.74
N ALA A 135 -4.66 -5.59 6.69
CA ALA A 135 -3.71 -4.85 7.52
C ALA A 135 -3.71 -3.35 7.18
N THR A 136 -3.70 -2.99 5.90
CA THR A 136 -3.76 -1.61 5.42
C THR A 136 -5.00 -0.89 5.94
N CYS A 137 -6.18 -1.47 5.75
CA CYS A 137 -7.43 -0.85 6.19
C CYS A 137 -7.53 -0.77 7.73
N MET A 138 -7.04 -1.78 8.45
CA MET A 138 -6.95 -1.70 9.92
C MET A 138 -5.99 -0.59 10.38
N ALA A 139 -4.84 -0.44 9.72
CA ALA A 139 -3.86 0.59 10.05
C ALA A 139 -4.42 2.00 9.83
N HIS A 140 -5.13 2.25 8.73
CA HIS A 140 -5.74 3.55 8.49
C HIS A 140 -6.96 3.84 9.35
N GLU A 141 -7.74 2.83 9.76
CA GLU A 141 -8.75 3.02 10.81
C GLU A 141 -8.09 3.50 12.12
N ALA A 142 -6.92 2.95 12.45
CA ALA A 142 -6.21 3.25 13.69
C ALA A 142 -5.69 4.70 13.75
N GLU A 143 -5.37 5.33 12.62
CA GLU A 143 -4.89 6.72 12.54
C GLU A 143 -5.90 7.74 13.09
N VAL A 144 -7.19 7.41 13.03
CA VAL A 144 -8.29 8.27 13.49
C VAL A 144 -9.04 7.69 14.68
N SER A 145 -8.51 6.61 15.27
CA SER A 145 -9.07 5.94 16.43
C SER A 145 -8.36 6.34 17.71
N SER A 146 -9.03 6.14 18.85
CA SER A 146 -8.43 6.39 20.16
C SER A 146 -7.36 5.35 20.52
N THR A 147 -6.49 5.67 21.47
CA THR A 147 -5.46 4.74 21.98
C THR A 147 -6.08 3.44 22.50
N LEU A 148 -7.20 3.51 23.22
CA LEU A 148 -7.85 2.31 23.76
C LEU A 148 -8.38 1.39 22.64
N GLU A 149 -9.03 1.96 21.63
CA GLU A 149 -9.51 1.20 20.47
C GLU A 149 -8.36 0.55 19.71
N ASN A 150 -7.26 1.28 19.53
CA ASN A 150 -6.06 0.76 18.89
C ASN A 150 -5.43 -0.40 19.68
N LEU A 151 -5.37 -0.30 21.01
CA LEU A 151 -4.89 -1.38 21.87
C LEU A 151 -5.78 -2.63 21.78
N LEU A 152 -7.10 -2.46 21.68
CA LEU A 152 -8.04 -3.57 21.53
C LEU A 152 -7.94 -4.24 20.15
N ALA A 153 -7.68 -3.47 19.09
CA ALA A 153 -7.51 -3.98 17.73
C ALA A 153 -6.12 -4.57 17.46
N LEU A 154 -5.10 -4.19 18.25
CA LEU A 154 -3.71 -4.57 18.01
C LEU A 154 -3.48 -6.08 17.90
N PRO A 155 -4.01 -6.97 18.78
CA PRO A 155 -3.81 -8.41 18.64
C PRO A 155 -4.27 -8.95 17.28
N LYS A 156 -5.38 -8.40 16.76
CA LYS A 156 -5.93 -8.78 15.46
C LYS A 156 -5.06 -8.30 14.30
N LEU A 157 -4.50 -7.10 14.40
CA LEU A 157 -3.56 -6.57 13.41
C LEU A 157 -2.26 -7.40 13.40
N LEU A 158 -1.71 -7.71 14.59
CA LEU A 158 -0.52 -8.55 14.73
C LEU A 158 -0.75 -9.96 14.19
N ALA A 159 -1.90 -10.57 14.48
CA ALA A 159 -2.29 -11.85 13.89
C ALA A 159 -2.38 -11.77 12.36
N THR A 160 -2.92 -10.68 11.82
CA THR A 160 -3.00 -10.44 10.37
C THR A 160 -1.61 -10.42 9.73
N PHE A 161 -0.62 -9.78 10.36
CA PHE A 161 0.77 -9.87 9.89
C PHE A 161 1.35 -11.28 10.03
N THR A 162 1.22 -11.89 11.20
CA THR A 162 1.79 -13.22 11.49
C THR A 162 1.25 -14.28 10.55
N ASP A 163 -0.04 -14.27 10.25
CA ASP A 163 -0.64 -15.22 9.32
C ASP A 163 -0.38 -14.81 7.87
N GLY A 164 -0.35 -13.52 7.56
CA GLY A 164 -0.05 -13.02 6.23
C GLY A 164 1.33 -13.40 5.74
N PHE A 165 2.36 -13.31 6.57
CA PHE A 165 3.72 -13.76 6.18
C PHE A 165 3.85 -15.27 6.00
N LYS A 166 2.82 -16.08 6.32
CA LYS A 166 2.77 -17.51 5.97
C LYS A 166 2.15 -17.75 4.60
N ALA A 167 1.47 -16.76 4.01
CA ALA A 167 0.87 -16.88 2.69
C ALA A 167 1.95 -16.91 1.59
N PRO A 168 1.79 -17.74 0.55
CA PRO A 168 2.70 -17.73 -0.60
C PRO A 168 2.77 -16.34 -1.25
N GLY A 169 3.98 -15.82 -1.48
CA GLY A 169 4.21 -14.53 -2.12
C GLY A 169 3.84 -13.30 -1.27
N ALA A 170 3.66 -13.44 0.04
CA ALA A 170 3.32 -12.31 0.91
C ALA A 170 4.39 -11.21 0.99
N ASP A 171 5.66 -11.59 0.87
CA ASP A 171 6.82 -10.70 0.83
C ASP A 171 7.00 -10.02 -0.53
N THR A 172 6.37 -10.55 -1.59
CA THR A 172 6.45 -10.01 -2.94
C THR A 172 5.22 -9.23 -3.37
N PHE A 173 4.03 -9.56 -2.88
CA PHE A 173 2.78 -8.90 -3.26
C PHE A 173 2.85 -7.37 -3.12
N GLU A 174 2.53 -6.64 -4.20
CA GLU A 174 2.61 -5.17 -4.30
C GLU A 174 3.95 -4.59 -3.80
N GLY A 175 5.05 -5.18 -4.28
CA GLY A 175 6.38 -4.71 -3.91
C GLY A 175 6.64 -4.82 -2.42
N GLY A 176 6.19 -5.93 -1.81
CA GLY A 176 6.28 -6.17 -0.37
C GLY A 176 5.34 -5.31 0.47
N GLY A 177 4.10 -5.12 0.00
CA GLY A 177 3.10 -4.27 0.64
C GLY A 177 2.81 -4.63 2.09
N LEU A 178 2.71 -5.91 2.44
CA LEU A 178 2.47 -6.32 3.83
C LEU A 178 3.63 -5.90 4.77
N GLY A 179 4.87 -6.01 4.28
CA GLY A 179 6.06 -5.52 4.98
C GLY A 179 6.05 -4.01 5.18
N ARG A 180 5.63 -3.25 4.17
CA ARG A 180 5.48 -1.79 4.24
C ARG A 180 4.50 -1.37 5.33
N VAL A 181 3.33 -2.01 5.40
CA VAL A 181 2.31 -1.73 6.43
C VAL A 181 2.83 -2.09 7.83
N GLN A 182 3.47 -3.25 7.98
CA GLN A 182 4.04 -3.64 9.27
C GLN A 182 5.16 -2.68 9.70
N ALA A 183 5.96 -2.18 8.77
CA ALA A 183 6.97 -1.17 9.04
C ALA A 183 6.36 0.14 9.53
N ALA A 184 5.25 0.60 8.95
CA ALA A 184 4.54 1.78 9.41
C ALA A 184 4.08 1.65 10.87
N VAL A 185 3.54 0.48 11.25
CA VAL A 185 3.16 0.19 12.64
C VAL A 185 4.38 0.22 13.56
N ARG A 186 5.50 -0.39 13.15
CA ARG A 186 6.74 -0.42 13.95
C ARG A 186 7.45 0.93 14.05
N GLY A 187 7.28 1.79 13.05
CA GLY A 187 7.77 3.17 13.03
C GLY A 187 6.86 4.17 13.70
N ASN A 188 5.71 3.76 14.25
CA ASN A 188 4.74 4.70 14.82
C ASN A 188 5.20 5.25 16.19
N VAL A 189 5.57 6.53 16.21
CA VAL A 189 6.02 7.22 17.44
C VAL A 189 4.96 7.25 18.54
N ALA A 190 3.67 7.18 18.21
CA ALA A 190 2.59 7.11 19.21
C ALA A 190 2.61 5.77 19.99
N ALA A 191 3.27 4.74 19.46
CA ALA A 191 3.48 3.47 20.15
C ALA A 191 4.73 3.48 21.05
N LYS A 192 5.50 4.57 21.08
CA LYS A 192 6.71 4.68 21.90
C LYS A 192 6.33 4.59 23.38
N GLY A 193 6.92 3.62 24.08
CA GLY A 193 6.66 3.36 25.49
C GLY A 193 5.51 2.39 25.77
N LEU A 194 4.77 1.94 24.74
CA LEU A 194 3.84 0.83 24.90
C LEU A 194 4.60 -0.48 25.12
N PRO A 195 4.09 -1.40 25.97
CA PRO A 195 4.72 -2.69 26.23
C PRO A 195 4.78 -3.57 24.98
N GLY A 196 5.72 -4.52 24.96
CA GLY A 196 5.86 -5.50 23.88
C GLY A 196 6.73 -5.03 22.69
N GLY A 197 7.40 -3.88 22.80
CA GLY A 197 8.38 -3.44 21.79
C GLY A 197 7.76 -3.12 20.42
N LEU A 198 6.52 -2.62 20.42
CA LEU A 198 5.78 -2.30 19.19
C LEU A 198 6.51 -1.21 18.40
N PHE A 199 6.97 -0.14 19.06
CA PHE A 199 7.84 0.86 18.46
C PHE A 199 9.27 0.33 18.34
N ASN A 200 9.69 0.05 17.11
CA ASN A 200 11.03 -0.43 16.78
C ASN A 200 11.43 0.09 15.39
N PRO A 201 12.00 1.30 15.29
CA PRO A 201 12.37 1.91 14.01
C PRO A 201 13.45 1.11 13.26
N THR A 202 14.35 0.41 13.96
CA THR A 202 15.35 -0.45 13.31
C THR A 202 14.70 -1.63 12.60
N ALA A 203 13.76 -2.32 13.25
CA ALA A 203 13.01 -3.41 12.61
C ALA A 203 12.11 -2.90 11.47
N ALA A 204 11.56 -1.69 11.60
CA ALA A 204 10.83 -1.03 10.52
C ALA A 204 11.71 -0.83 9.27
N LEU A 205 12.95 -0.34 9.44
CA LEU A 205 13.89 -0.16 8.32
C LEU A 205 14.19 -1.47 7.59
N THR A 206 14.39 -2.58 8.32
CA THR A 206 14.61 -3.90 7.70
C THR A 206 13.43 -4.34 6.83
N LEU A 207 12.21 -4.14 7.31
CA LEU A 207 11.01 -4.45 6.54
C LEU A 207 10.90 -3.58 5.29
N ILE A 208 11.17 -2.27 5.42
CA ILE A 208 11.11 -1.33 4.28
C ILE A 208 12.18 -1.65 3.23
N ASP A 209 13.41 -1.98 3.66
CA ASP A 209 14.47 -2.38 2.74
C ASP A 209 14.11 -3.67 2.00
N THR A 210 13.44 -4.61 2.67
CA THR A 210 12.91 -5.82 2.03
C THR A 210 11.82 -5.47 1.00
N SER A 211 10.89 -4.56 1.35
CA SER A 211 9.86 -4.09 0.42
C SER A 211 10.45 -3.36 -0.79
N ILE A 212 11.45 -2.49 -0.62
CA ILE A 212 12.13 -1.81 -1.75
C ILE A 212 12.76 -2.82 -2.71
N ASN A 213 13.42 -3.84 -2.16
CA ASN A 213 14.13 -4.86 -2.95
C ASN A 213 13.22 -5.98 -3.48
N SER A 214 11.93 -5.95 -3.13
CA SER A 214 10.95 -6.93 -3.54
C SER A 214 10.82 -7.00 -5.06
N GLN A 215 10.92 -8.22 -5.60
CA GLN A 215 10.78 -8.52 -7.03
C GLN A 215 9.34 -8.93 -7.40
N GLY A 216 8.35 -8.48 -6.63
CA GLY A 216 6.95 -8.67 -6.98
C GLY A 216 6.50 -7.76 -8.11
N GLU A 217 5.23 -7.90 -8.52
CA GLU A 217 4.63 -7.06 -9.57
C GLU A 217 3.51 -6.19 -8.99
N PRO A 218 3.61 -4.85 -9.08
CA PRO A 218 4.78 -4.07 -9.50
C PRO A 218 6.00 -4.26 -8.60
N LEU A 219 7.20 -3.99 -9.13
CA LEU A 219 8.45 -4.03 -8.35
C LEU A 219 8.40 -3.10 -7.15
N GLY A 220 9.02 -3.52 -6.04
CA GLY A 220 9.13 -2.74 -4.80
C GLY A 220 9.71 -1.34 -5.00
N ALA A 221 10.69 -1.23 -5.90
CA ALA A 221 11.34 0.03 -6.25
C ALA A 221 10.41 1.04 -6.96
N LEU A 222 9.26 0.60 -7.47
CA LEU A 222 8.28 1.49 -8.13
C LEU A 222 7.25 2.06 -7.16
N PHE A 223 7.27 1.68 -5.87
CA PHE A 223 6.37 2.23 -4.86
C PHE A 223 7.02 3.40 -4.13
N CYS A 224 6.59 4.63 -4.44
CA CYS A 224 7.02 5.85 -3.73
C CYS A 224 6.91 5.70 -2.21
N GLU A 225 5.83 5.07 -1.74
CA GLU A 225 5.55 4.89 -0.32
C GLU A 225 6.66 4.10 0.41
N ASN A 226 7.33 3.15 -0.26
CA ASN A 226 8.46 2.43 0.32
C ASN A 226 9.61 3.40 0.69
N TYR A 227 9.96 4.32 -0.21
CA TYR A 227 11.03 5.29 0.00
C TYR A 227 10.62 6.39 0.98
N TYR A 228 9.39 6.88 0.86
CA TYR A 228 8.82 7.86 1.79
C TYR A 228 8.80 7.32 3.22
N ARG A 229 8.33 6.08 3.41
CA ARG A 229 8.33 5.41 4.72
C ARG A 229 9.73 5.22 5.28
N LYS A 230 10.72 4.89 4.43
CA LYS A 230 12.13 4.81 4.84
C LYS A 230 12.62 6.16 5.35
N ALA A 231 12.34 7.25 4.62
CA ALA A 231 12.76 8.59 5.01
C ALA A 231 12.15 9.01 6.37
N ILE A 232 10.85 8.79 6.58
CA ILE A 232 10.20 9.04 7.87
C ILE A 232 10.86 8.23 8.99
N THR A 233 11.08 6.94 8.76
CA THR A 233 11.65 6.04 9.78
C THR A 233 13.09 6.41 10.13
N LEU A 234 13.90 6.81 9.14
CA LEU A 234 15.25 7.33 9.35
C LEU A 234 15.25 8.60 10.20
N ALA A 235 14.26 9.49 10.01
CA ALA A 235 14.15 10.72 10.80
C ALA A 235 13.89 10.47 12.29
N LEU A 236 13.35 9.29 12.65
CA LEU A 236 13.15 8.88 14.05
C LEU A 236 14.44 8.51 14.78
N ILE A 237 15.54 8.34 14.03
CA ILE A 237 16.86 7.99 14.56
C ILE A 237 17.74 9.24 14.43
N PRO A 238 18.07 9.97 15.53
CA PRO A 238 18.73 11.27 15.43
C PRO A 238 20.05 11.28 14.65
N SER A 239 20.84 10.20 14.73
CA SER A 239 22.09 10.06 13.98
C SER A 239 21.92 9.86 12.47
N ARG A 240 20.67 9.68 12.00
CA ARG A 240 20.30 9.35 10.62
C ARG A 240 19.50 10.44 9.93
N THR A 241 19.23 11.56 10.60
CA THR A 241 18.47 12.69 10.04
C THR A 241 19.04 13.25 8.73
N PRO A 242 20.38 13.38 8.53
CA PRO A 242 20.91 13.81 7.23
C PRO A 242 20.55 12.87 6.08
N GLU A 243 20.54 11.57 6.33
CA GLU A 243 20.15 10.57 5.33
C GLU A 243 18.65 10.61 5.04
N ALA A 244 17.82 10.80 6.08
CA ALA A 244 16.38 11.00 5.90
C ALA A 244 16.10 12.15 4.93
N LYS A 245 16.76 13.31 5.12
CA LYS A 245 16.60 14.48 4.25
C LYS A 245 17.05 14.21 2.81
N ALA A 246 18.19 13.55 2.64
CA ALA A 246 18.70 13.19 1.32
C ALA A 246 17.73 12.25 0.60
N LEU A 247 17.20 11.25 1.31
CA LEU A 247 16.25 10.29 0.76
C LEU A 247 14.90 10.94 0.42
N THR A 248 14.39 11.87 1.24
CA THR A 248 13.18 12.63 0.91
C THR A 248 13.36 13.41 -0.40
N ALA A 249 14.48 14.12 -0.55
CA ALA A 249 14.77 14.88 -1.77
C ALA A 249 14.89 13.98 -3.01
N GLN A 250 15.55 12.83 -2.85
CA GLN A 250 15.65 11.82 -3.91
C GLN A 250 14.26 11.28 -4.27
N THR A 251 13.45 10.91 -3.28
CA THR A 251 12.08 10.38 -3.48
C THR A 251 11.23 11.35 -4.30
N ILE A 252 11.23 12.64 -3.94
CA ILE A 252 10.51 13.66 -4.69
C ILE A 252 11.01 13.73 -6.14
N THR A 253 12.33 13.76 -6.32
CA THR A 253 12.95 13.91 -7.66
C THR A 253 12.63 12.72 -8.56
N ASP A 254 12.92 11.51 -8.09
CA ASP A 254 12.79 10.27 -8.86
C ASP A 254 11.32 10.04 -9.24
N PHE A 255 10.39 10.10 -8.27
CA PHE A 255 8.98 9.81 -8.54
C PHE A 255 8.25 10.94 -9.28
N THR A 256 8.69 12.19 -9.19
CA THR A 256 8.21 13.25 -10.11
C THR A 256 8.65 12.95 -11.53
N GLY A 257 9.90 12.51 -11.73
CA GLY A 257 10.40 12.05 -13.02
C GLY A 257 9.60 10.86 -13.56
N TYR A 258 9.30 9.87 -12.73
CA TYR A 258 8.52 8.69 -13.13
C TYR A 258 7.05 9.00 -13.43
N LEU A 259 6.46 10.00 -12.77
CA LEU A 259 5.11 10.47 -13.12
C LEU A 259 5.09 11.20 -14.47
N ALA A 260 6.15 11.97 -14.77
CA ALA A 260 6.29 12.69 -16.03
C ALA A 260 6.59 11.76 -17.20
N ASP A 261 7.42 10.73 -16.99
CA ASP A 261 7.60 9.63 -17.92
C ASP A 261 6.50 8.60 -17.73
N GLY A 262 5.37 8.81 -18.42
CA GLY A 262 4.17 8.00 -18.29
C GLY A 262 4.32 6.50 -18.57
N THR A 263 5.52 6.01 -18.90
CA THR A 263 5.82 4.58 -19.12
C THR A 263 6.48 3.88 -17.93
N LEU A 264 7.04 4.62 -16.96
CA LEU A 264 7.81 4.03 -15.85
C LEU A 264 6.96 3.51 -14.70
N LEU A 265 5.75 4.04 -14.53
CA LEU A 265 4.82 3.62 -13.47
C LEU A 265 3.61 2.88 -14.06
N PRO A 266 3.27 1.71 -13.52
CA PRO A 266 1.98 1.09 -13.78
C PRO A 266 0.83 2.01 -13.39
N GLU A 267 -0.23 1.99 -14.20
CA GLU A 267 -1.41 2.84 -13.96
C GLU A 267 -2.08 2.57 -12.60
N SER A 268 -1.98 1.34 -12.12
CA SER A 268 -2.53 0.89 -10.84
C SER A 268 -1.92 1.55 -9.61
N ILE A 269 -0.77 2.24 -9.75
CA ILE A 269 -0.08 2.93 -8.64
C ILE A 269 0.19 4.41 -8.92
N ARG A 270 -0.25 4.95 -10.08
CA ARG A 270 0.08 6.32 -10.49
C ARG A 270 -0.53 7.37 -9.56
N ALA A 271 -1.80 7.23 -9.21
CA ALA A 271 -2.49 8.20 -8.35
C ALA A 271 -1.92 8.18 -6.91
N GLU A 272 -1.60 6.99 -6.40
CA GLU A 272 -0.96 6.79 -5.10
C GLU A 272 0.45 7.38 -5.09
N THR A 273 1.19 7.25 -6.20
CA THR A 273 2.50 7.89 -6.36
C THR A 273 2.40 9.41 -6.35
N LYS A 274 1.41 9.99 -7.06
CA LYS A 274 1.15 11.44 -7.05
C LYS A 274 0.84 11.94 -5.64
N HIS A 275 0.02 11.20 -4.88
CA HIS A 275 -0.26 11.53 -3.48
C HIS A 275 1.01 11.45 -2.61
N CYS A 276 1.77 10.36 -2.71
CA CYS A 276 3.01 10.17 -1.96
C CYS A 276 4.06 11.26 -2.23
N VAL A 277 4.22 11.70 -3.49
CA VAL A 277 5.11 12.82 -3.83
C VAL A 277 4.67 14.11 -3.14
N ALA A 278 3.36 14.39 -3.09
CA ALA A 278 2.83 15.56 -2.39
C ALA A 278 3.10 15.50 -0.87
N GLU A 279 2.94 14.32 -0.26
CA GLU A 279 3.26 14.12 1.17
C GLU A 279 4.77 14.28 1.44
N ALA A 280 5.63 13.73 0.58
CA ALA A 280 7.08 13.88 0.69
C ALA A 280 7.50 15.36 0.57
N GLN A 281 6.87 16.12 -0.34
CA GLN A 281 7.08 17.56 -0.46
C GLN A 281 6.67 18.30 0.82
N ALA A 282 5.46 18.02 1.35
CA ALA A 282 5.00 18.63 2.59
C ALA A 282 5.96 18.38 3.76
N GLN A 283 6.50 17.16 3.87
CA GLN A 283 7.51 16.81 4.87
C GLN A 283 8.82 17.60 4.67
N ALA A 284 9.30 17.72 3.42
CA ALA A 284 10.53 18.46 3.11
C ALA A 284 10.46 19.94 3.50
N PHE A 285 9.26 20.55 3.44
CA PHE A 285 9.02 21.94 3.80
C PHE A 285 8.63 22.17 5.27
N GLY A 286 8.76 21.14 6.13
CA GLY A 286 8.65 21.31 7.59
C GLY A 286 7.23 21.17 8.14
N ALA A 287 6.32 20.49 7.43
CA ALA A 287 5.19 19.88 8.12
C ALA A 287 5.75 18.90 9.17
N SER A 288 5.47 19.17 10.44
CA SER A 288 5.92 18.32 11.55
C SER A 288 5.33 16.92 11.38
N LEU A 289 6.15 15.90 11.64
CA LEU A 289 5.73 14.51 11.79
C LEU A 289 4.72 14.36 12.94
#